data_AF-A0A2N2GPA4-F1
#
_entry.id   AF-A0A2N2GPA4-F1
#
_cell.length_a   1.000
_cell.length_b   1.000
_cell.length_c   1.000
_cell.angle_alpha   90.00
_cell.angle_beta   90.00
_cell.angle_gamma   90.00
#
_symmetry.space_group_name_H-M   'P 1'
#
loop_
_entity.id
_entity.type
_entity.pdbx_description
1 polymer ?
#
loop_
_entity_poly.entity_id
_entity_poly.type
_entity_poly.pdbx_seq_one_letter_code
_entity_poly.pdbx_strand_id
1 'polypeptide(L)'
;WSAKGHEMISRLNSLPIPVIACVNGFALGGGTEMAMACDFIYASENAKFGQPEINLGIIPGFGGTQNLSRLVGKGMAKEICMTGGMISAQEAKEIGLVNRVFPADRLWEETMKTAKLIATKGKVALRAIKQCIDRGYDVDLRSGGYMEVDAFSLCISGPDAKEGMSAFLEKRKPSFKGELV
;
A
#
# COMPACT_ATOMS: atom_id res chain seq x y z
N TRP A 1 -8.15 -4.05 -22.86
CA TRP A 1 -7.71 -2.87 -22.09
C TRP A 1 -7.77 -3.15 -20.60
N SER A 2 -8.94 -3.44 -20.01
CA SER A 2 -9.07 -3.79 -18.58
C SER A 2 -8.13 -4.92 -18.11
N ALA A 3 -8.03 -6.05 -18.83
CA ALA A 3 -7.11 -7.13 -18.47
C ALA A 3 -5.64 -6.70 -18.34
N LYS A 4 -5.15 -5.84 -19.26
CA LYS A 4 -3.78 -5.28 -19.20
C LYS A 4 -3.62 -4.29 -18.04
N GLY A 5 -4.67 -3.52 -17.71
CA GLY A 5 -4.66 -2.65 -16.55
C GLY A 5 -4.60 -3.44 -15.24
N HIS A 6 -5.37 -4.52 -15.12
CA HIS A 6 -5.26 -5.46 -14.01
C HIS A 6 -3.87 -6.08 -13.90
N GLU A 7 -3.26 -6.49 -15.03
CA GLU A 7 -1.89 -6.99 -15.03
C GLU A 7 -0.89 -5.95 -14.53
N MET A 8 -1.01 -4.70 -14.99
CA MET A 8 -0.15 -3.59 -14.53
C MET A 8 -0.30 -3.35 -13.02
N ILE A 9 -1.53 -3.29 -12.51
CA ILE A 9 -1.84 -3.09 -11.09
C ILE A 9 -1.34 -4.27 -10.25
N SER A 10 -1.55 -5.50 -10.71
CA SER A 10 -1.03 -6.71 -10.05
C SER A 10 0.49 -6.70 -9.98
N ARG A 11 1.18 -6.31 -11.05
CA ARG A 11 2.64 -6.18 -11.07
C ARG A 11 3.13 -5.13 -10.07
N LEU A 12 2.48 -3.96 -9.99
CA LEU A 12 2.80 -2.91 -9.02
C LEU A 12 2.62 -3.39 -7.57
N ASN A 13 1.47 -4.00 -7.28
CA ASN A 13 1.15 -4.53 -5.96
C ASN A 13 2.15 -5.64 -5.56
N SER A 14 2.48 -6.55 -6.48
CA SER A 14 3.39 -7.68 -6.21
C SER A 14 4.88 -7.33 -6.12
N LEU A 15 5.29 -6.06 -6.27
CA LEU A 15 6.69 -5.67 -6.17
C LEU A 15 7.28 -6.13 -4.83
N PRO A 16 8.51 -6.69 -4.82
CA PRO A 16 9.15 -7.20 -3.61
C PRO A 16 9.67 -6.09 -2.68
N ILE A 17 9.35 -4.84 -2.99
CA ILE A 17 9.76 -3.64 -2.27
C ILE A 17 8.52 -2.82 -1.87
N PRO A 18 8.62 -2.04 -0.78
CA PRO A 18 7.54 -1.12 -0.41
C PRO A 18 7.34 0.00 -1.44
N VAL A 19 6.09 0.33 -1.70
CA VAL A 19 5.63 1.33 -2.67
C VAL A 19 4.69 2.30 -1.97
N ILE A 20 5.01 3.59 -2.02
CA ILE A 20 4.21 4.66 -1.41
C ILE A 20 3.63 5.52 -2.52
N ALA A 21 2.31 5.67 -2.58
CA ALA A 21 1.68 6.66 -3.46
C ALA A 21 1.83 8.06 -2.84
N CYS A 22 2.41 8.99 -3.60
CA CYS A 22 2.60 10.39 -3.21
C CYS A 22 1.69 11.28 -4.08
N VAL A 23 0.45 11.51 -3.65
CA VAL A 23 -0.59 12.11 -4.49
C VAL A 23 -0.72 13.60 -4.21
N ASN A 24 -0.30 14.45 -5.16
CA ASN A 24 -0.32 15.91 -5.00
C ASN A 24 -1.47 16.62 -5.74
N GLY A 25 -2.51 15.90 -6.16
CA GLY A 25 -3.57 16.46 -6.98
C GLY A 25 -4.64 15.43 -7.31
N PHE A 26 -5.22 15.53 -8.51
CA PHE A 26 -6.27 14.62 -8.95
C PHE A 26 -5.73 13.21 -9.19
N ALA A 27 -6.18 12.25 -8.39
CA ALA A 27 -6.08 10.83 -8.65
C ALA A 27 -7.49 10.32 -8.90
N LEU A 28 -7.93 10.27 -10.16
CA LEU A 28 -9.29 9.88 -10.55
C LEU A 28 -9.27 8.66 -11.47
N GLY A 29 -10.24 7.77 -11.29
CA GLY A 29 -10.38 6.54 -12.06
C GLY A 29 -9.11 5.70 -12.00
N GLY A 30 -8.50 5.40 -13.15
CA GLY A 30 -7.20 4.75 -13.24
C GLY A 30 -6.09 5.36 -12.35
N GLY A 31 -6.13 6.67 -12.09
CA GLY A 31 -5.21 7.33 -11.14
C GLY A 31 -5.46 6.92 -9.69
N THR A 32 -6.73 6.81 -9.26
CA THR A 32 -7.08 6.25 -7.95
C THR A 32 -6.74 4.78 -7.88
N GLU A 33 -7.01 4.02 -8.94
CA GLU A 33 -6.72 2.58 -9.01
C GLU A 33 -5.23 2.30 -8.86
N MET A 34 -4.36 3.10 -9.50
CA MET A 34 -2.91 3.00 -9.33
C MET A 34 -2.46 3.42 -7.94
N ALA A 35 -3.04 4.47 -7.35
CA ALA A 35 -2.71 4.87 -5.98
C ALA A 35 -3.07 3.79 -4.95
N MET A 36 -4.23 3.15 -5.09
CA MET A 36 -4.68 2.03 -4.23
C MET A 36 -3.88 0.74 -4.42
N ALA A 37 -3.10 0.63 -5.49
CA ALA A 37 -2.24 -0.52 -5.74
C ALA A 37 -0.87 -0.42 -5.05
N CYS A 38 -0.49 0.77 -4.60
CA CYS A 38 0.63 0.97 -3.70
C CYS A 38 0.30 0.44 -2.29
N ASP A 39 1.32 0.22 -1.45
CA ASP A 39 1.14 -0.33 -0.11
C ASP A 39 0.41 0.64 0.83
N PHE A 40 0.60 1.95 0.62
CA PHE A 40 -0.15 2.99 1.30
C PHE A 40 -0.06 4.33 0.56
N ILE A 41 -0.99 5.24 0.88
CA ILE A 41 -1.13 6.53 0.22
C ILE A 41 -0.85 7.67 1.19
N TYR A 42 0.05 8.57 0.81
CA TYR A 42 0.15 9.91 1.36
C TYR A 42 -0.33 10.92 0.33
N ALA A 43 -1.11 11.89 0.78
CA ALA A 43 -1.74 12.87 -0.11
C ALA A 43 -1.43 14.30 0.33
N SER A 44 -1.44 15.25 -0.61
CA SER A 44 -1.51 16.65 -0.25
C SER A 44 -2.94 17.05 0.08
N GLU A 45 -3.12 18.14 0.82
CA GLU A 45 -4.43 18.75 1.06
C GLU A 45 -5.19 19.09 -0.23
N ASN A 46 -4.46 19.32 -1.33
CA ASN A 46 -5.01 19.61 -2.65
C ASN A 46 -5.48 18.37 -3.41
N ALA A 47 -5.19 17.17 -2.91
CA ALA A 47 -5.52 15.94 -3.62
C ALA A 47 -7.03 15.67 -3.64
N LYS A 48 -7.47 15.06 -4.74
CA LYS A 48 -8.84 14.62 -4.96
C LYS A 48 -8.83 13.17 -5.43
N PHE A 49 -9.73 12.35 -4.89
CA PHE A 49 -9.87 10.93 -5.19
C PHE A 49 -11.28 10.61 -5.68
N GLY A 50 -11.45 9.63 -6.56
CA GLY A 50 -12.78 9.23 -7.00
C GLY A 50 -12.77 8.24 -8.16
N GLN A 51 -13.91 7.61 -8.41
CA GLN A 51 -14.10 6.62 -9.49
C GLN A 51 -15.16 7.13 -10.48
N PRO A 52 -14.85 8.14 -11.32
CA PRO A 52 -15.82 8.82 -12.16
C PRO A 52 -16.18 8.06 -13.44
N GLU A 53 -15.71 6.82 -13.63
CA GLU A 53 -15.96 5.98 -14.81
C GLU A 53 -17.44 5.86 -15.16
N ILE A 54 -18.33 5.88 -14.16
CA ILE A 54 -19.78 5.81 -14.36
C ILE A 54 -20.31 6.97 -15.19
N ASN A 55 -19.68 8.15 -15.14
CA ASN A 55 -20.03 9.31 -15.95
C ASN A 55 -19.72 9.09 -17.45
N LEU A 56 -18.91 8.08 -17.77
CA LEU A 56 -18.64 7.61 -19.13
C LEU A 56 -19.48 6.37 -19.48
N GLY A 57 -20.42 5.96 -18.62
CA GLY A 57 -21.25 4.77 -18.81
C GLY A 57 -20.51 3.44 -18.61
N ILE A 58 -19.35 3.46 -17.95
CA ILE A 58 -18.52 2.27 -17.71
C ILE A 58 -18.18 2.13 -16.21
N ILE A 59 -17.59 0.99 -15.84
CA ILE A 59 -17.15 0.72 -14.46
C ILE A 59 -15.65 0.98 -14.29
N PRO A 60 -15.16 1.20 -13.06
CA PRO A 60 -13.72 1.15 -12.76
C PRO A 60 -13.13 -0.19 -13.20
N GLY A 61 -12.08 -0.13 -14.02
CA GLY A 61 -11.66 -1.22 -14.88
C GLY A 61 -10.32 -1.85 -14.55
N PHE A 62 -9.52 -1.27 -13.65
CA PHE A 62 -8.17 -1.74 -13.28
C PHE A 62 -8.08 -2.19 -11.81
N GLY A 63 -9.22 -2.43 -11.16
CA GLY A 63 -9.29 -2.92 -9.79
C GLY A 63 -10.04 -2.00 -8.83
N GLY A 64 -10.57 -0.87 -9.30
CA GLY A 64 -11.24 0.14 -8.47
C GLY A 64 -12.41 -0.42 -7.68
N THR A 65 -13.24 -1.26 -8.28
CA THR A 65 -14.36 -1.91 -7.58
C THR A 65 -13.91 -2.87 -6.48
N GLN A 66 -12.74 -3.51 -6.66
CA GLN A 66 -12.22 -4.53 -5.76
C GLN A 66 -11.41 -3.93 -4.62
N ASN A 67 -10.45 -3.07 -4.94
CA ASN A 67 -9.51 -2.49 -3.98
C ASN A 67 -10.21 -1.44 -3.11
N LEU A 68 -11.02 -0.56 -3.70
CA LEU A 68 -11.72 0.47 -2.93
C LEU A 68 -12.63 -0.17 -1.88
N SER A 69 -13.39 -1.20 -2.24
CA SER A 69 -14.30 -1.87 -1.30
C SER A 69 -13.60 -2.57 -0.13
N ARG A 70 -12.34 -2.99 -0.31
CA ARG A 70 -11.49 -3.57 0.74
C ARG A 70 -10.88 -2.50 1.64
N LEU A 71 -10.58 -1.32 1.09
CA LEU A 71 -9.98 -0.20 1.83
C LEU A 71 -11.01 0.58 2.66
N VAL A 72 -12.17 0.91 2.06
CA VAL A 72 -13.16 1.84 2.67
C VAL A 72 -14.49 1.16 3.03
N GLY A 73 -14.58 -0.14 2.79
CA GLY A 73 -15.83 -0.90 2.96
C GLY A 73 -16.79 -0.79 1.78
N LYS A 74 -17.71 -1.76 1.70
CA LYS A 74 -18.62 -1.93 0.55
C LYS A 74 -19.58 -0.75 0.32
N GLY A 75 -20.09 -0.15 1.40
CA GLY A 75 -21.07 0.95 1.31
C GLY A 75 -20.46 2.19 0.68
N MET A 76 -19.38 2.69 1.27
CA MET A 76 -18.64 3.85 0.78
C MET A 76 -18.09 3.63 -0.63
N ALA A 77 -17.53 2.46 -0.92
CA ALA A 77 -17.03 2.15 -2.25
C ALA A 77 -18.12 2.19 -3.32
N LYS A 78 -19.34 1.71 -3.00
CA LYS A 78 -20.50 1.80 -3.91
C LYS A 78 -20.91 3.24 -4.12
N GLU A 79 -20.99 4.04 -3.06
CA GLU A 79 -21.35 5.46 -3.17
C GLU A 79 -20.40 6.20 -4.10
N ILE A 80 -19.08 6.08 -3.89
CA ILE A 80 -18.07 6.71 -4.74
C ILE A 80 -18.18 6.22 -6.20
N CYS A 81 -18.26 4.90 -6.43
CA CYS A 81 -18.31 4.34 -7.79
C CYS A 81 -19.62 4.63 -8.52
N MET A 82 -20.76 4.65 -7.83
CA MET A 82 -22.09 4.79 -8.44
C MET A 82 -22.49 6.26 -8.64
N THR A 83 -22.00 7.17 -7.79
CA THR A 83 -22.21 8.61 -7.97
C THR A 83 -21.19 9.22 -8.93
N GLY A 84 -20.02 8.60 -9.08
CA GLY A 84 -18.89 9.18 -9.81
C GLY A 84 -18.31 10.41 -9.12
N GLY A 85 -18.64 10.61 -7.83
CA GLY A 85 -18.22 11.74 -7.03
C GLY A 85 -16.72 11.75 -6.73
N MET A 86 -16.19 12.94 -6.44
CA MET A 86 -14.82 13.12 -5.96
C MET A 86 -14.83 13.50 -4.49
N ILE A 87 -13.92 12.93 -3.73
CA ILE A 87 -13.68 13.25 -2.33
C ILE A 87 -12.35 13.99 -2.15
N SER A 88 -12.27 14.83 -1.13
CA SER A 88 -11.05 15.48 -0.69
C SER A 88 -10.04 14.50 -0.08
N ALA A 89 -8.79 14.94 0.04
CA ALA A 89 -7.77 14.21 0.77
C ALA A 89 -8.17 13.89 2.22
N GLN A 90 -8.90 14.79 2.89
CA GLN A 90 -9.31 14.59 4.28
C GLN A 90 -10.43 13.58 4.42
N GLU A 91 -11.47 13.67 3.58
CA GLU A 91 -12.50 12.63 3.52
C GLU A 91 -11.88 11.26 3.18
N ALA A 92 -10.94 11.22 2.22
CA ALA A 92 -10.22 10.00 1.87
C ALA A 92 -9.43 9.42 3.06
N LYS A 93 -8.87 10.26 3.92
CA LYS A 93 -8.21 9.83 5.15
C LYS A 93 -9.18 9.30 6.18
N GLU A 94 -10.32 9.97 6.37
CA GLU A 94 -11.37 9.59 7.33
C GLU A 94 -11.96 8.20 7.03
N ILE A 95 -12.12 7.87 5.75
CA ILE A 95 -12.66 6.58 5.33
C ILE A 95 -11.58 5.49 5.17
N GLY A 96 -10.31 5.78 5.45
CA GLY A 96 -9.20 4.82 5.40
C GLY A 96 -8.56 4.59 4.02
N LEU A 97 -8.91 5.37 3.00
CA LEU A 97 -8.26 5.31 1.69
C LEU A 97 -6.84 5.92 1.73
N VAL A 98 -6.64 6.99 2.49
CA VAL A 98 -5.37 7.71 2.62
C VAL A 98 -4.83 7.59 4.05
N ASN A 99 -3.55 7.26 4.20
CA ASN A 99 -2.95 7.08 5.52
C ASN A 99 -2.62 8.42 6.19
N ARG A 100 -2.11 9.40 5.42
CA ARG A 100 -1.75 10.74 5.92
C ARG A 100 -1.95 11.81 4.85
N VAL A 101 -2.29 13.00 5.32
CA VAL A 101 -2.41 14.20 4.49
C VAL A 101 -1.46 15.26 5.00
N PHE A 102 -0.81 15.95 4.07
CA PHE A 102 0.19 16.99 4.35
C PHE A 102 -0.10 18.25 3.54
N PRO A 103 0.39 19.42 3.97
CA PRO A 103 0.51 20.58 3.08
C PRO A 103 1.25 20.19 1.79
N ALA A 104 0.83 20.77 0.66
CA ALA A 104 1.31 20.35 -0.67
C ALA A 104 2.83 20.51 -0.85
N ASP A 105 3.41 21.54 -0.25
CA ASP A 105 4.86 21.82 -0.25
C ASP A 105 5.66 20.88 0.68
N ARG A 106 5.01 20.23 1.65
CA ARG A 106 5.62 19.28 2.59
C ARG A 106 5.47 17.82 2.18
N LEU A 107 4.51 17.50 1.32
CA LEU A 107 4.15 16.12 0.95
C LEU A 107 5.36 15.28 0.53
N TRP A 108 6.18 15.79 -0.39
CA TRP A 108 7.33 15.05 -0.91
C TRP A 108 8.38 14.77 0.17
N GLU A 109 8.70 15.77 0.98
CA GLU A 109 9.69 15.64 2.06
C GLU A 109 9.26 14.58 3.09
N GLU A 110 8.01 14.62 3.55
CA GLU A 110 7.49 13.67 4.55
C GLU A 110 7.35 12.26 3.98
N THR A 111 6.99 12.13 2.70
CA THR A 111 6.98 10.85 1.99
C THR A 111 8.39 10.27 1.92
N MET A 112 9.37 11.06 1.50
CA MET A 112 10.76 10.62 1.40
C MET A 112 11.38 10.30 2.75
N LYS A 113 11.00 11.00 3.82
CA LYS A 113 11.40 10.68 5.19
C LYS A 113 10.92 9.27 5.59
N THR A 114 9.68 8.93 5.26
CA THR A 114 9.12 7.59 5.49
C THR A 114 9.82 6.54 4.63
N ALA A 115 10.01 6.81 3.34
CA ALA A 115 10.71 5.91 2.43
C ALA A 115 12.15 5.63 2.88
N LYS A 116 12.90 6.67 3.30
CA LYS A 116 14.25 6.53 3.86
C LYS A 116 14.27 5.70 5.13
N LEU A 117 13.30 5.88 6.03
CA LEU A 117 13.17 5.06 7.22
C LEU A 117 12.92 3.59 6.86
N ILE A 118 12.02 3.30 5.93
CA ILE A 118 11.75 1.94 5.45
C ILE A 118 13.00 1.33 4.82
N ALA A 119 13.77 2.10 4.04
CA ALA A 119 15.01 1.65 3.43
C ALA A 119 16.10 1.25 4.45
N THR A 120 15.97 1.64 5.73
CA THR A 120 16.87 1.19 6.81
C THR A 120 16.50 -0.19 7.38
N LYS A 121 15.42 -0.83 6.93
CA LYS A 121 14.93 -2.11 7.46
C LYS A 121 15.45 -3.29 6.63
N GLY A 122 15.41 -4.48 7.21
CA GLY A 122 15.79 -5.72 6.52
C GLY A 122 14.88 -5.99 5.33
N LYS A 123 15.47 -6.13 4.13
CA LYS A 123 14.74 -6.26 2.86
C LYS A 123 13.88 -7.53 2.83
N VAL A 124 14.41 -8.64 3.34
CA VAL A 124 13.71 -9.93 3.42
C VAL A 124 12.45 -9.79 4.30
N ALA A 125 12.58 -9.18 5.47
CA ALA A 125 11.47 -8.96 6.39
C ALA A 125 10.40 -8.03 5.80
N LEU A 126 10.80 -6.94 5.12
CA LEU A 126 9.85 -6.05 4.44
C LEU A 126 9.01 -6.79 3.39
N ARG A 127 9.66 -7.60 2.54
CA ARG A 127 8.97 -8.42 1.54
C ARG A 127 8.03 -9.43 2.21
N ALA A 128 8.50 -10.10 3.25
CA ALA A 128 7.72 -11.10 3.99
C ALA A 128 6.47 -10.47 4.64
N ILE A 129 6.60 -9.31 5.29
CA ILE A 129 5.48 -8.56 5.88
C ILE A 129 4.44 -8.25 4.83
N LYS A 130 4.86 -7.66 3.70
CA LYS A 130 3.97 -7.32 2.59
C LYS A 130 3.22 -8.55 2.08
N GLN A 131 3.95 -9.63 1.77
CA GLN A 131 3.34 -10.87 1.27
C GLN A 131 2.38 -11.53 2.26
N CYS A 132 2.70 -11.51 3.56
CA CYS A 132 1.82 -12.06 4.59
C CYS A 132 0.53 -11.27 4.71
N ILE A 133 0.61 -9.93 4.71
CA ILE A 133 -0.57 -9.07 4.78
C ILE A 133 -1.43 -9.24 3.52
N ASP A 134 -0.84 -9.07 2.33
CA ASP A 134 -1.59 -9.05 1.07
C ASP A 134 -2.28 -10.39 0.82
N ARG A 135 -1.56 -11.51 0.97
CA ARG A 135 -2.12 -12.84 0.72
C ARG A 135 -2.95 -13.37 1.88
N GLY A 136 -2.57 -13.02 3.11
CA GLY A 136 -3.29 -13.40 4.32
C GLY A 136 -4.68 -12.78 4.39
N TYR A 137 -4.87 -11.59 3.81
CA TYR A 137 -6.16 -10.91 3.77
C TYR A 137 -7.20 -11.63 2.88
N ASP A 138 -6.75 -12.42 1.91
CA ASP A 138 -7.61 -13.16 0.98
C ASP A 138 -7.91 -14.61 1.43
N VAL A 139 -7.50 -15.00 2.63
CA VAL A 139 -7.74 -16.32 3.22
C VAL A 139 -8.36 -16.21 4.62
N ASP A 140 -8.77 -17.34 5.21
CA ASP A 140 -9.20 -17.34 6.60
C ASP A 140 -8.03 -17.02 7.56
N LEU A 141 -8.35 -16.50 8.74
CA LEU A 141 -7.36 -16.05 9.71
C LEU A 141 -6.36 -17.14 10.11
N ARG A 142 -6.79 -18.40 10.18
CA ARG A 142 -5.89 -19.51 10.55
C ARG A 142 -4.91 -19.79 9.42
N SER A 143 -5.38 -19.84 8.17
CA SER A 143 -4.49 -19.98 7.00
C SER A 143 -3.48 -18.83 6.93
N GLY A 144 -3.92 -17.58 7.12
CA GLY A 144 -3.03 -16.42 7.18
C GLY A 144 -2.00 -16.53 8.30
N GLY A 145 -2.39 -17.02 9.48
CA GLY A 145 -1.47 -17.27 10.59
C GLY A 145 -0.39 -18.31 10.28
N TYR A 146 -0.71 -19.38 9.53
CA TYR A 146 0.31 -20.33 9.09
C TYR A 146 1.30 -19.70 8.09
N MET A 147 0.82 -18.83 7.20
CA MET A 147 1.71 -18.08 6.29
C MET A 147 2.69 -17.18 7.07
N GLU A 148 2.22 -16.54 8.14
CA GLU A 148 3.06 -15.74 9.03
C GLU A 148 4.10 -16.59 9.76
N VAL A 149 3.73 -17.77 10.27
CA VAL A 149 4.66 -18.70 10.94
C VAL A 149 5.80 -19.11 10.01
N ASP A 150 5.48 -19.46 8.76
CA ASP A 150 6.48 -19.86 7.77
C ASP A 150 7.41 -18.69 7.42
N ALA A 151 6.84 -17.51 7.15
CA ALA A 151 7.59 -16.31 6.82
C ALA A 151 8.49 -15.84 7.98
N PHE A 152 8.00 -15.91 9.21
CA PHE A 152 8.76 -15.60 10.42
C PHE A 152 9.93 -16.58 10.60
N SER A 153 9.69 -17.88 10.40
CA SER A 153 10.73 -18.93 10.50
C SER A 153 11.87 -18.72 9.52
N LEU A 154 11.56 -18.25 8.30
CA LEU A 154 12.56 -17.86 7.31
C LEU A 154 13.33 -16.61 7.75
N CYS A 155 12.63 -15.57 8.21
CA CYS A 155 13.26 -14.30 8.61
C CYS A 155 14.17 -14.47 9.84
N ILE A 156 13.71 -15.19 10.87
CA ILE A 156 14.45 -15.36 12.13
C ILE A 156 15.72 -16.20 11.95
N SER A 157 15.72 -17.10 10.96
CA SER A 157 16.89 -17.91 10.58
C SER A 157 17.89 -17.14 9.71
N GLY A 158 17.52 -15.94 9.24
CA GLY A 158 18.33 -15.13 8.33
C GLY A 158 19.42 -14.29 9.02
N PRO A 159 20.39 -13.77 8.26
CA PRO A 159 21.49 -12.97 8.80
C PRO A 159 21.03 -11.66 9.46
N ASP A 160 19.97 -11.05 8.94
CA ASP A 160 19.42 -9.79 9.45
C ASP A 160 18.80 -9.95 10.85
N ALA A 161 18.23 -11.12 11.18
CA ALA A 161 17.71 -11.38 12.51
C ALA A 161 18.83 -11.43 13.55
N LYS A 162 19.93 -12.14 13.24
CA LYS A 162 21.12 -12.19 14.09
C LYS A 162 21.70 -10.79 14.32
N GLU A 163 21.87 -10.01 13.26
CA GLU A 163 22.36 -8.64 13.35
C GLU A 163 21.42 -7.74 14.16
N GLY A 164 20.11 -7.81 13.90
CA GLY A 164 19.11 -7.01 14.62
C GLY A 164 19.12 -7.29 16.12
N MET A 165 19.19 -8.56 16.52
CA MET A 165 19.28 -8.96 17.93
C MET A 165 20.58 -8.50 18.59
N SER A 166 21.72 -8.68 17.92
CA SER A 166 23.04 -8.23 18.43
C SER A 166 23.06 -6.72 18.61
N ALA A 167 22.64 -5.96 17.59
CA ALA A 167 22.60 -4.51 17.62
C ALA A 167 21.70 -3.96 18.72
N PHE A 168 20.57 -4.63 18.99
CA PHE A 168 19.65 -4.27 20.07
C PHE A 168 20.30 -4.43 21.45
N LEU A 169 20.96 -5.57 21.70
CA LEU A 169 21.67 -5.82 22.96
C LEU A 169 22.85 -4.84 23.16
N GLU A 170 23.55 -4.52 22.08
CA GLU A 170 24.69 -3.59 22.05
C GLU A 170 24.29 -2.11 21.99
N LYS A 171 22.99 -1.80 21.92
CA LYS A 171 22.44 -0.43 21.80
C LYS A 171 23.03 0.37 20.63
N ARG A 172 23.29 -0.29 19.51
CA ARG A 172 23.78 0.33 18.26
C ARG A 172 22.75 0.24 17.15
N LYS A 173 22.98 0.97 16.06
CA LYS A 173 22.16 0.85 14.85
C LYS A 173 22.50 -0.46 14.12
N PRO A 174 21.51 -1.25 13.68
CA PRO A 174 21.76 -2.44 12.89
C PRO A 174 22.15 -2.09 11.45
N SER A 175 22.95 -2.95 10.82
CA SER A 175 23.30 -2.92 9.40
C SER A 175 22.75 -4.15 8.70
N PHE A 176 21.51 -4.05 8.21
CA PHE A 176 20.87 -5.15 7.50
C PHE A 176 21.46 -5.31 6.10
N LYS A 177 21.86 -6.54 5.77
CA LYS A 177 22.50 -6.94 4.51
C LYS A 177 21.88 -8.20 3.91
N GLY A 178 20.81 -8.72 4.51
CA GLY A 178 20.07 -9.86 3.98
C GLY A 178 19.61 -9.58 2.55
N GLU A 179 19.98 -10.49 1.65
CA GLU A 179 19.58 -10.43 0.25
C GLU A 179 18.40 -11.35 -0.02
N LEU A 180 17.65 -11.02 -1.07
CA LEU A 180 16.61 -11.87 -1.60
C LEU A 180 17.31 -12.91 -2.47
N VAL A 181 17.25 -14.19 -2.09
CA VAL A 181 17.56 -15.29 -3.03
C VAL A 181 16.45 -15.37 -4.06
#